data_AF-A0AAE0WKY3-F1
#
_entry.id   AF-A0AAE0WKY3-F1
#
_cell.length_a   1.000
_cell.length_b   1.000
_cell.length_c   1.000
_cell.angle_alpha   90.00
_cell.angle_beta   90.00
_cell.angle_gamma   90.00
#
_symmetry.space_group_name_H-M   'P 1'
#
loop_
_entity.id
_entity.type
_entity.pdbx_description
1 polymer ?
#
loop_
_entity_poly.entity_id
_entity_poly.type
_entity_poly.pdbx_seq_one_letter_code
_entity_poly.pdbx_strand_id
1 'polypeptide(L)'
;MVSVAAGVPIGFGVLCIFLPHFNYLVDAYLPIAASTVAANVMLRSAIASGFPLFSKQMFANLGVQWAGTLLGCLAVLMIPIPLGFYLLGPKLRNRSRLLSSV
;
A
#
# COMPACT_ATOMS: atom_id res chain seq x y z
N MET A 1 6.46 6.47 27.48
CA MET A 1 7.74 6.60 26.73
C MET A 1 7.87 5.53 25.64
N VAL A 2 7.61 4.26 25.95
CA VAL A 2 7.68 3.13 24.98
C VAL A 2 6.79 3.27 23.74
N SER A 3 5.60 3.87 23.87
CA SER A 3 4.66 4.06 22.75
C SER A 3 5.15 5.04 21.68
N VAL A 4 5.99 6.03 22.05
CA VAL A 4 6.56 6.99 21.08
C VAL A 4 7.71 6.33 20.31
N ALA A 5 8.52 5.51 20.98
CA ALA A 5 9.61 4.77 20.35
C ALA A 5 9.11 3.76 19.29
N ALA A 6 7.93 3.16 19.50
CA ALA A 6 7.30 2.29 18.52
C ALA A 6 6.84 3.02 17.25
N GLY A 7 6.55 4.33 17.32
CA GLY A 7 6.14 5.14 16.17
C GLY A 7 7.30 5.48 15.23
N VAL A 8 8.54 5.51 15.73
CA VAL A 8 9.74 5.85 14.95
C VAL A 8 9.99 4.88 13.79
N PRO A 9 10.08 3.54 14.00
CA PRO A 9 10.31 2.59 12.90
C PRO A 9 9.12 2.53 11.94
N ILE A 10 7.90 2.73 12.43
CA ILE A 10 6.68 2.77 11.59
C ILE A 10 6.71 3.98 10.67
N GLY A 11 6.97 5.18 11.22
CA GLY A 11 7.06 6.41 10.43
C GLY A 11 8.20 6.37 9.42
N PHE A 12 9.36 5.84 9.81
CA PHE A 12 10.50 5.68 8.90
C PHE A 12 10.16 4.75 7.73
N GLY A 13 9.57 3.59 7.99
CA GLY A 13 9.15 2.65 6.93
C GLY A 13 8.11 3.25 5.99
N VAL A 14 7.12 3.98 6.53
CA VAL A 14 6.09 4.66 5.71
C VAL A 14 6.74 5.68 4.78
N LEU A 15 7.64 6.54 5.29
CA LEU A 15 8.31 7.55 4.47
C LEU A 15 9.21 6.92 3.39
N CYS A 16 9.99 5.90 3.74
CA CYS A 16 10.86 5.18 2.81
C CYS A 16 10.09 4.51 1.67
N ILE A 17 8.85 4.08 1.89
CA ILE A 17 8.03 3.44 0.85
C ILE A 17 7.26 4.51 0.06
N PHE A 18 6.58 5.44 0.74
CA PHE A 18 5.69 6.41 0.09
C PHE A 18 6.43 7.34 -0.89
N LEU A 19 7.62 7.81 -0.53
CA LEU A 19 8.35 8.79 -1.32
C LEU A 19 8.80 8.28 -2.71
N PRO A 20 9.46 7.10 -2.82
CA PRO A 20 9.76 6.51 -4.13
C PRO A 20 8.50 6.01 -4.86
N HIS A 21 7.45 5.61 -4.14
CA HIS A 21 6.20 5.17 -4.78
C HIS A 21 5.52 6.31 -5.54
N PHE A 22 5.39 7.49 -4.92
CA PHE A 22 4.82 8.66 -5.60
C PHE A 22 5.69 9.15 -6.77
N ASN A 23 7.02 9.16 -6.62
CA ASN A 23 7.92 9.50 -7.73
C ASN A 23 7.75 8.51 -8.90
N TYR A 24 7.71 7.20 -8.63
CA TYR A 24 7.49 6.20 -9.66
C TYR A 24 6.13 6.33 -10.36
N LEU A 25 5.06 6.59 -9.61
CA LEU A 25 3.72 6.84 -10.17
C LEU A 25 3.70 8.04 -11.10
N VAL A 26 4.38 9.13 -10.73
CA VAL A 26 4.48 10.34 -11.55
C VAL A 26 5.31 10.06 -12.82
N ASP A 27 6.47 9.42 -12.70
CA ASP A 27 7.36 9.12 -13.84
C ASP A 27 6.80 8.05 -14.80
N ALA A 28 6.08 7.05 -14.30
CA ALA A 28 5.51 6.00 -15.14
C ALA A 28 4.23 6.43 -15.87
N TYR A 29 3.53 7.46 -15.37
CA TYR A 29 2.20 7.88 -15.83
C TYR A 29 2.08 9.39 -16.06
N LEU A 30 3.12 10.09 -16.53
CA LEU A 30 3.15 11.56 -16.75
C LEU A 30 1.81 12.19 -17.21
N PRO A 31 1.13 11.72 -18.28
CA PRO A 31 -0.10 12.36 -18.77
C PRO A 31 -1.34 12.13 -17.88
N ILE A 32 -1.37 11.07 -17.06
CA ILE A 32 -2.48 10.74 -16.16
C ILE A 32 -2.05 10.69 -14.68
N ALA A 33 -0.88 11.24 -14.35
CA ALA A 33 -0.23 11.09 -13.04
C ALA A 33 -1.12 11.56 -11.90
N ALA A 34 -1.80 12.71 -12.06
CA ALA A 34 -2.72 13.24 -11.05
C ALA A 34 -3.89 12.29 -10.76
N SER A 35 -4.47 11.67 -11.80
CA SER A 35 -5.57 10.71 -11.66
C SER A 35 -5.09 9.39 -11.04
N THR A 36 -3.92 8.89 -11.43
CA THR A 36 -3.33 7.66 -10.86
C THR A 36 -2.99 7.84 -9.38
N VAL A 37 -2.43 8.99 -9.00
CA VAL A 37 -2.16 9.35 -7.60
C VAL A 37 -3.47 9.46 -6.81
N ALA A 38 -4.50 10.12 -7.35
CA ALA A 38 -5.80 10.20 -6.71
C ALA A 38 -6.47 8.83 -6.53
N ALA A 39 -6.42 7.96 -7.54
CA ALA A 39 -6.96 6.60 -7.46
C ALA A 39 -6.26 5.75 -6.39
N ASN A 40 -4.93 5.86 -6.27
CA ASN A 40 -4.17 5.22 -5.20
C ASN A 40 -4.63 5.69 -3.80
N VAL A 41 -4.82 7.01 -3.64
CA VAL A 41 -5.32 7.58 -2.38
C VAL A 41 -6.75 7.12 -2.06
N MET A 42 -7.62 7.04 -3.06
CA MET A 42 -9.00 6.55 -2.90
C MET A 42 -9.02 5.08 -2.48
N LEU A 43 -8.27 4.21 -3.16
CA LEU A 43 -8.17 2.79 -2.81
C LEU A 43 -7.63 2.61 -1.38
N ARG A 44 -6.56 3.34 -1.04
CA ARG A 44 -5.99 3.31 0.32
C ARG A 44 -7.02 3.72 1.37
N SER A 45 -7.78 4.79 1.11
CA SER A 45 -8.80 5.30 2.02
C SER A 45 -9.99 4.35 2.15
N ALA A 46 -10.41 3.71 1.06
CA ALA A 46 -11.47 2.71 1.07
C ALA A 46 -11.08 1.48 1.90
N ILE A 47 -9.85 0.98 1.74
CA ILE A 47 -9.33 -0.14 2.54
C ILE A 47 -9.21 0.27 4.02
N ALA A 48 -8.69 1.48 4.29
CA ALA A 48 -8.59 2.01 5.65
C ALA A 48 -9.96 2.19 6.32
N SER A 49 -11.00 2.50 5.54
CA SER A 49 -12.38 2.60 6.04
C SER A 49 -13.06 1.23 6.19
N GLY A 50 -12.70 0.24 5.37
CA GLY A 50 -13.26 -1.11 5.45
C GLY A 50 -12.66 -1.94 6.59
N PHE A 51 -11.39 -1.73 6.90
CA PHE A 51 -10.66 -2.48 7.92
C PHE A 51 -11.27 -2.40 9.34
N PRO A 52 -11.76 -1.25 9.84
CA PRO A 52 -12.45 -1.13 11.13
C PRO A 52 -13.70 -2.01 11.27
N LEU A 53 -14.38 -2.29 10.15
CA LEU A 53 -15.62 -3.07 10.14
C LEU A 53 -15.38 -4.51 10.59
N PHE A 54 -14.26 -5.10 10.16
CA PHE A 54 -13.84 -6.46 10.55
C PHE A 54 -12.91 -6.47 11.77
N SER A 55 -12.24 -5.35 12.05
CA SER A 55 -11.34 -5.23 13.21
C SER A 55 -12.05 -5.50 14.53
N LYS A 56 -13.30 -5.03 14.72
CA LYS A 56 -14.02 -5.27 15.98
C LYS A 56 -14.25 -6.76 16.26
N GLN A 57 -14.62 -7.54 15.24
CA GLN A 57 -14.80 -8.99 15.38
C GLN A 57 -13.47 -9.73 15.56
N MET A 58 -12.40 -9.26 14.91
CA MET A 58 -11.06 -9.82 15.04
C MET A 58 -10.49 -9.61 16.45
N PHE A 59 -10.60 -8.40 17.01
CA PHE A 59 -10.13 -8.10 18.36
C PHE A 59 -10.96 -8.80 19.45
N ALA A 60 -12.27 -9.01 19.22
CA ALA A 60 -13.14 -9.70 20.17
C ALA A 60 -12.87 -11.21 20.28
N ASN A 61 -12.47 -11.89 19.19
CA ASN A 61 -12.25 -13.34 19.19
C ASN A 61 -10.79 -13.75 19.48
N LEU A 62 -9.80 -12.94 19.07
CA LEU A 62 -8.38 -13.31 19.13
C LEU A 62 -7.58 -12.60 20.24
N GLY A 63 -8.09 -11.48 20.77
CA GLY A 63 -7.35 -10.65 21.72
C GLY A 63 -6.23 -9.81 21.08
N VAL A 64 -5.79 -8.77 21.79
CA VAL A 64 -4.92 -7.70 21.23
C VAL A 64 -3.57 -8.21 20.73
N GLN A 65 -2.98 -9.20 21.40
CA GLN A 65 -1.67 -9.75 21.03
C GLN A 65 -1.73 -10.58 19.74
N TRP A 66 -2.72 -11.47 19.60
CA TRP A 66 -2.86 -12.31 18.39
C TRP A 66 -3.38 -11.52 17.19
N ALA A 67 -4.22 -10.51 17.42
CA ALA A 67 -4.62 -9.58 16.36
C ALA A 67 -3.41 -8.85 15.77
N GLY A 68 -2.47 -8.39 16.61
CA GLY A 68 -1.26 -7.71 16.16
C GLY A 68 -0.31 -8.61 15.35
N THR A 69 -0.09 -9.87 15.78
CA THR A 69 0.79 -10.81 15.07
C THR A 69 0.19 -11.27 13.74
N LEU A 70 -1.13 -11.46 13.66
CA LEU A 70 -1.81 -11.85 12.43
C LEU A 70 -1.79 -10.72 11.39
N LEU A 71 -1.99 -9.47 11.81
CA LEU A 71 -1.82 -8.30 10.94
C LEU A 71 -0.37 -8.10 10.51
N GLY A 72 0.59 -8.31 11.40
CA GLY A 72 2.02 -8.28 11.08
C GLY A 72 2.40 -9.36 10.05
N CYS A 73 1.90 -10.59 10.22
CA CYS A 73 2.13 -11.68 9.29
C CYS A 73 1.50 -11.41 7.91
N LEU A 74 0.27 -10.87 7.90
CA LEU A 74 -0.40 -10.47 6.66
C LEU A 74 0.34 -9.34 5.94
N ALA A 75 0.87 -8.37 6.69
CA ALA A 75 1.69 -7.30 6.15
C ALA A 75 2.98 -7.85 5.54
N VAL A 76 3.64 -8.82 6.19
CA VAL A 76 4.85 -9.49 5.68
C VAL A 76 4.56 -10.30 4.41
N LEU A 77 3.43 -11.01 4.36
CA LEU A 77 2.95 -11.69 3.14
C LEU A 77 2.66 -10.72 1.98
N MET A 78 2.25 -9.49 2.30
CA MET A 78 2.05 -8.43 1.32
C MET A 78 3.32 -7.70 0.89
N ILE A 79 4.50 -7.95 1.47
CA ILE A 79 5.79 -7.38 1.01
C ILE A 79 6.24 -7.91 -0.36
N PRO A 80 6.19 -9.23 -0.66
CA PRO A 80 6.62 -9.75 -1.97
C PRO A 80 5.66 -9.44 -3.12
N ILE A 81 4.38 -9.19 -2.82
CA ILE A 81 3.33 -8.90 -3.82
C ILE A 81 3.61 -7.62 -4.64
N PRO A 82 3.93 -6.45 -4.05
CA PRO A 82 4.26 -5.24 -4.78
C PRO A 82 5.61 -5.34 -5.49
N LEU A 83 6.59 -6.11 -4.99
CA LEU A 83 7.84 -6.39 -5.71
C LEU A 83 7.60 -7.23 -6.98
N GLY A 84 6.72 -8.23 -6.88
CA GLY A 84 6.26 -9.00 -8.05
C GLY A 84 5.57 -8.11 -9.08
N PHE A 85 4.65 -7.23 -8.65
CA PHE A 85 3.99 -6.28 -9.55
C PHE A 85 4.92 -5.19 -10.09
N TYR A 86 5.98 -4.80 -9.37
CA TYR A 86 7.00 -3.86 -9.87
C TYR A 86 7.82 -4.47 -11.02
N LEU A 87 8.16 -5.77 -10.91
CA LEU A 87 8.83 -6.53 -11.97
C LEU A 87 7.90 -6.89 -13.15
N LEU A 88 6.59 -7.08 -12.89
CA LEU A 88 5.57 -7.32 -13.93
C LEU A 88 4.94 -6.03 -14.52
N GLY A 89 5.14 -4.87 -13.89
CA GLY A 89 4.74 -3.55 -14.36
C GLY A 89 5.24 -3.17 -15.77
N PRO A 90 6.51 -3.44 -16.15
CA PRO A 90 6.94 -3.27 -17.53
C PRO A 90 6.20 -4.19 -18.51
N LYS A 91 5.73 -5.37 -18.09
CA LYS A 91 4.92 -6.26 -18.94
C LYS A 91 3.48 -5.76 -19.13
N LEU A 92 2.90 -5.04 -18.18
CA LEU A 92 1.58 -4.42 -18.33
C LEU A 92 1.63 -3.10 -19.12
N ARG A 93 2.76 -2.38 -19.05
CA ARG A 93 3.02 -1.20 -19.91
C ARG A 93 3.05 -1.57 -21.40
N ASN A 94 3.43 -2.80 -21.74
CA ASN A 94 3.44 -3.31 -23.11
C ASN A 94 2.08 -3.85 -23.60
N ARG A 95 1.04 -3.85 -22.75
CA ARG A 95 -0.29 -4.41 -23.06
C ARG A 95 -1.44 -3.40 -23.02
N SER A 96 -1.24 -2.21 -22.47
CA SER A 96 -2.26 -1.16 -22.54
C SER A 96 -2.08 -0.31 -23.80
N ARG A 97 -2.97 -0.60 -24.75
CA ARG A 97 -3.27 0.07 -26.01
C ARG A 97 -3.81 1.51 -25.83
N LEU A 98 -3.27 2.29 -24.88
CA LEU A 98 -3.63 3.70 -24.65
C LEU A 98 -2.45 4.67 -24.85
N LEU A 99 -1.22 4.17 -25.00
CA LEU A 99 -0.04 4.95 -25.41
C LEU A 99 0.26 4.81 -26.93
N SER A 100 -0.61 4.13 -27.68
CA SER A 100 -0.45 3.87 -29.14
C SER A 100 -1.37 4.72 -30.02
N SER A 101 -1.90 5.82 -29.50
CA SER A 101 -2.25 6.98 -30.33
C SER A 101 -1.53 8.15 -29.65
N VAL A 102 -0.75 8.96 -30.35
CA VAL A 102 -1.30 10.10 -31.12
C VAL A 102 -2.35 10.83 -30.29
#